data_AF-A0A0U1RNL3-F1
#
_entry.id   AF-A0A0U1RNL3-F1
#
_cell.length_a   1.000
_cell.length_b   1.000
_cell.length_c   1.000
_cell.angle_alpha   90.00
_cell.angle_beta   90.00
_cell.angle_gamma   90.00
#
_symmetry.space_group_name_H-M   'P 1'
#
loop_
_entity.id
_entity.type
_entity.pdbx_description
1 polymer ?
#
loop_
_entity_poly.entity_id
_entity_poly.type
_entity_poly.pdbx_seq_one_letter_code
_entity_poly.pdbx_strand_id
1 'polypeptide(L)'
;MGFSSELCSPQGHGAVQQMQEAELRLLEGMRKWMAQRVKSDREYAGLLHHMSLQDSGGQSWSSGPDSPVSQSWAEITSQTENLSRVLRQHAEDLNSGPLSKLSVLIRERQHLRKTYNEQWQQLQQELTKTHSQDIEKLKTQYRTLVRDSTQARRKYQEASKDKDRDKAKDKYVRSLWKLFAHHNRYVLGVRAAQLHHHHHHRFMLPGLLQSLQDLHEEMAGILKDILQEYLEISSLVQDDVASIHRELAAAAARIQPEFEYLGFLRQYGSTPDVPPCVTFDESLLEDGEQLEPGELQLNELTLESVQHTCVLLCHATHVWVWAGSPWPGGQARLALLGCMWWGPSFHSPALGVQADFCDR
;
A
#
# COMPACT_ATOMS: atom_id res chain seq x y z
N MET A 1 8.08 36.71 12.60
CA MET A 1 9.45 36.19 12.73
C MET A 1 9.79 35.49 11.43
N GLY A 2 10.99 35.66 10.89
CA GLY A 2 11.39 35.07 9.62
C GLY A 2 12.89 35.13 9.41
N PHE A 3 13.39 34.46 8.37
CA PHE A 3 14.84 34.40 8.09
C PHE A 3 15.41 35.81 7.90
N SER A 4 14.63 36.70 7.28
CA SER A 4 14.98 38.10 7.01
C SER A 4 15.11 38.99 8.25
N SER A 5 14.65 38.57 9.43
CA SER A 5 14.83 39.30 10.69
C SER A 5 15.77 38.59 11.68
N GLU A 6 15.74 37.26 11.72
CA GLU A 6 16.43 36.47 12.75
C GLU A 6 17.78 35.90 12.29
N LEU A 7 17.99 35.73 10.97
CA LEU A 7 19.14 34.99 10.43
C LEU A 7 20.09 35.87 9.58
N CYS A 8 20.00 37.20 9.71
CA CYS A 8 20.84 38.17 8.99
C CYS A 8 22.29 38.28 9.52
N SER A 9 22.95 37.15 9.77
CA SER A 9 24.31 37.08 10.28
C SER A 9 25.11 35.93 9.64
N PRO A 10 26.46 35.95 9.72
CA PRO A 10 27.28 34.81 9.27
C PRO A 10 26.93 33.50 10.00
N GLN A 11 26.57 33.59 11.27
CA GLN A 11 26.09 32.44 12.04
C GLN A 11 24.75 31.94 11.50
N GLY A 12 23.82 32.86 11.20
CA GLY A 12 22.53 32.54 10.57
C GLY A 12 22.71 31.87 9.21
N HIS A 13 23.64 32.35 8.39
CA HIS A 13 24.01 31.70 7.13
C HIS A 13 24.47 30.24 7.33
N GLY A 14 25.37 30.00 8.29
CA GLY A 14 25.82 28.64 8.61
C GLY A 14 24.67 27.73 9.08
N ALA A 15 23.75 28.26 9.90
CA ALA A 15 22.55 27.53 10.33
C ALA A 15 21.63 27.17 9.16
N VAL A 16 21.40 28.11 8.24
CA VAL A 16 20.62 27.86 7.01
C VAL A 16 21.26 26.78 6.14
N GLN A 17 22.59 26.80 5.97
CA GLN A 17 23.29 25.76 5.19
C GLN A 17 23.12 24.37 5.81
N GLN A 18 23.24 24.25 7.14
CA GLN A 18 23.05 22.98 7.84
C GLN A 18 21.59 22.48 7.74
N MET A 19 20.62 23.40 7.84
CA MET A 19 19.20 23.09 7.65
C MET A 19 18.95 22.54 6.24
N GLN A 20 19.44 23.21 5.19
CA GLN A 20 19.27 22.75 3.80
C GLN A 20 19.87 21.36 3.57
N GLU A 21 21.02 21.04 4.20
CA GLU A 21 21.60 19.71 4.13
C GLU A 21 20.78 18.66 4.89
N ALA A 22 20.22 19.02 6.05
CA ALA A 22 19.38 18.12 6.84
C ALA A 22 18.09 17.77 6.10
N GLU A 23 17.45 18.76 5.48
CA GLU A 23 16.26 18.54 4.65
C GLU A 23 16.57 17.67 3.44
N LEU A 24 17.69 17.90 2.74
CA LEU A 24 18.11 17.04 1.63
C LEU A 24 18.31 15.58 2.07
N ARG A 25 18.95 15.37 3.23
CA ARG A 25 19.12 14.02 3.81
C ARG A 25 17.77 13.37 4.13
N LEU A 26 16.82 14.14 4.68
CA LEU A 26 15.47 13.67 4.96
C LEU A 26 14.75 13.24 3.69
N LEU A 27 14.73 14.09 2.66
CA LEU A 27 14.07 13.78 1.38
C LEU A 27 14.68 12.56 0.69
N GLU A 28 16.01 12.41 0.76
CA GLU A 28 16.68 11.22 0.24
C GLU A 28 16.29 9.95 1.01
N GLY A 29 16.10 10.06 2.34
CA GLY A 29 15.54 9.00 3.16
C GLY A 29 14.12 8.63 2.75
N MET A 30 13.24 9.63 2.56
CA MET A 30 11.87 9.45 2.08
C MET A 30 11.84 8.79 0.71
N ARG A 31 12.71 9.21 -0.22
CA ARG A 31 12.81 8.64 -1.57
C ARG A 31 13.17 7.16 -1.54
N LYS A 32 14.16 6.78 -0.73
CA LYS A 32 14.55 5.37 -0.55
C LYS A 32 13.40 4.55 0.06
N TRP A 33 12.69 5.12 1.02
CA TRP A 33 11.55 4.47 1.66
C TRP A 33 10.40 4.25 0.67
N MET A 34 10.04 5.25 -0.12
CA MET A 34 9.03 5.13 -1.18
C MET A 34 9.46 4.11 -2.26
N ALA A 35 10.73 4.12 -2.66
CA ALA A 35 11.27 3.14 -3.62
C ALA A 35 11.18 1.71 -3.07
N GLN A 36 11.40 1.53 -1.76
CA GLN A 36 11.21 0.23 -1.12
C GLN A 36 9.73 -0.17 -1.12
N ARG A 37 8.79 0.77 -0.90
CA ARG A 37 7.36 0.49 -1.00
C ARG A 37 6.97 0.02 -2.41
N VAL A 38 7.44 0.72 -3.45
CA VAL A 38 7.24 0.32 -4.86
C VAL A 38 7.70 -1.12 -5.10
N LYS A 39 8.89 -1.47 -4.60
CA LYS A 39 9.42 -2.83 -4.71
C LYS A 39 8.53 -3.85 -3.99
N SER A 40 8.11 -3.53 -2.76
CA SER A 40 7.26 -4.41 -1.95
C SER A 40 5.89 -4.66 -2.60
N ASP A 41 5.22 -3.62 -3.10
CA ASP A 41 3.91 -3.76 -3.75
C ASP A 41 4.03 -4.59 -5.04
N ARG A 42 5.11 -4.39 -5.82
CA ARG A 42 5.40 -5.19 -7.03
C ARG A 42 5.69 -6.66 -6.72
N GLU A 43 6.46 -6.93 -5.67
CA GLU A 43 6.74 -8.30 -5.23
C GLU A 43 5.47 -8.99 -4.73
N TYR A 44 4.64 -8.28 -3.96
CA TYR A 44 3.39 -8.83 -3.45
C TYR A 44 2.39 -9.13 -4.57
N ALA A 45 2.26 -8.23 -5.55
CA ALA A 45 1.50 -8.50 -6.78
C ALA A 45 2.01 -9.76 -7.48
N GLY A 46 3.33 -9.93 -7.62
CA GLY A 46 3.91 -11.13 -8.23
C GLY A 46 3.56 -12.43 -7.48
N LEU A 47 3.55 -12.40 -6.15
CA LEU A 47 3.16 -13.55 -5.32
C LEU A 47 1.68 -13.90 -5.49
N LEU A 48 0.79 -12.90 -5.49
CA LEU A 48 -0.65 -13.10 -5.71
C LEU A 48 -0.95 -13.62 -7.12
N HIS A 49 -0.26 -13.08 -8.15
CA HIS A 49 -0.36 -13.59 -9.52
C HIS A 49 0.08 -15.06 -9.61
N HIS A 50 1.10 -15.45 -8.87
CA HIS A 50 1.55 -16.85 -8.88
C HIS A 50 0.48 -17.78 -8.27
N MET A 51 -0.22 -17.34 -7.23
CA MET A 51 -1.31 -18.11 -6.61
C MET A 51 -2.46 -18.36 -7.60
N SER A 52 -2.88 -17.35 -8.36
CA SER A 52 -3.95 -17.49 -9.35
C SER A 52 -3.58 -18.42 -10.52
N LEU A 53 -2.30 -18.42 -10.93
CA LEU A 53 -1.79 -19.29 -11.99
C LEU A 53 -1.68 -20.77 -11.59
N GLN A 54 -1.32 -21.06 -10.34
CA GLN A 54 -1.24 -22.44 -9.84
C GLN A 54 -2.62 -23.14 -9.90
N ASP A 55 -3.68 -22.41 -9.62
CA ASP A 55 -5.06 -22.91 -9.71
C ASP A 55 -5.53 -23.06 -11.18
N SER A 56 -5.09 -22.15 -12.05
CA SER A 56 -5.38 -22.19 -13.50
C SER A 56 -4.78 -23.43 -14.21
N GLY A 57 -3.69 -24.01 -13.70
CA GLY A 57 -3.16 -25.28 -14.18
C GLY A 57 -4.07 -26.49 -13.90
N GLY A 58 -5.04 -26.33 -13.01
CA GLY A 58 -6.06 -27.32 -12.64
C GLY A 58 -7.35 -27.24 -13.46
N GLN A 59 -7.42 -26.50 -14.57
CA GLN A 59 -8.61 -26.27 -15.43
C GLN A 59 -9.40 -27.53 -15.91
N SER A 60 -9.04 -28.74 -15.46
CA SER A 60 -9.90 -29.92 -15.52
C SER A 60 -11.19 -29.80 -14.69
N TRP A 61 -11.27 -28.89 -13.70
CA TRP A 61 -12.47 -28.73 -12.85
C TRP A 61 -13.63 -27.96 -13.52
N SER A 62 -13.38 -27.12 -14.53
CA SER A 62 -14.40 -26.33 -15.22
C SER A 62 -15.13 -27.08 -16.35
N SER A 63 -14.67 -28.29 -16.69
CA SER A 63 -15.37 -29.21 -17.60
C SER A 63 -16.26 -30.22 -16.85
N GLY A 64 -16.29 -30.16 -15.52
CA GLY A 64 -17.18 -30.98 -14.69
C GLY A 64 -18.60 -30.39 -14.57
N PRO A 65 -19.56 -31.15 -14.04
CA PRO A 65 -20.92 -30.68 -13.79
C PRO A 65 -20.96 -29.42 -12.92
N ASP A 66 -22.03 -28.66 -13.09
CA ASP A 66 -22.31 -27.38 -12.44
C ASP A 66 -22.24 -27.47 -10.89
N SER A 67 -21.07 -27.13 -10.32
CA SER A 67 -20.78 -27.17 -8.87
C SER A 67 -20.68 -25.74 -8.33
N PRO A 68 -21.59 -25.32 -7.42
CA PRO A 68 -21.52 -24.04 -6.72
C PRO A 68 -20.19 -23.78 -6.00
N VAL A 69 -19.58 -24.80 -5.39
CA VAL A 69 -18.26 -24.67 -4.75
C VAL A 69 -17.19 -24.39 -5.79
N SER A 70 -17.16 -25.11 -6.92
CA SER A 70 -16.20 -24.91 -8.01
C SER A 70 -16.30 -23.50 -8.60
N GLN A 71 -17.53 -23.01 -8.85
CA GLN A 71 -17.76 -21.65 -9.34
C GLN A 71 -17.30 -20.59 -8.35
N SER A 72 -17.62 -20.75 -7.07
CA SER A 72 -17.24 -19.81 -6.02
C SER A 72 -15.72 -19.76 -5.83
N TRP A 73 -15.06 -20.92 -5.94
CA TRP A 73 -13.60 -21.00 -5.92
C TRP A 73 -12.95 -20.30 -7.13
N ALA A 74 -13.48 -20.53 -8.34
CA ALA A 74 -13.00 -19.85 -9.55
C ALA A 74 -13.13 -18.32 -9.46
N GLU A 75 -14.24 -17.83 -8.88
CA GLU A 75 -14.41 -16.39 -8.62
C GLU A 75 -13.38 -15.88 -7.60
N ILE A 76 -13.13 -16.64 -6.53
CA ILE A 76 -12.12 -16.27 -5.52
C ILE A 76 -10.72 -16.14 -6.14
N THR A 77 -10.32 -17.08 -6.99
CA THR A 77 -9.00 -17.05 -7.64
C THR A 77 -8.91 -15.95 -8.71
N SER A 78 -10.00 -15.70 -9.45
CA SER A 78 -10.12 -14.55 -10.37
C SER A 78 -10.00 -13.20 -9.66
N GLN A 79 -10.69 -13.01 -8.53
CA GLN A 79 -10.61 -11.77 -7.76
C GLN A 79 -9.24 -11.57 -7.08
N THR A 80 -8.56 -12.66 -6.71
CA THR A 80 -7.17 -12.62 -6.23
C THR A 80 -6.20 -12.15 -7.33
N GLU A 81 -6.44 -12.56 -8.57
CA GLU A 81 -5.71 -12.04 -9.74
C GLU A 81 -5.99 -10.55 -9.99
N ASN A 82 -7.23 -10.09 -9.79
CA ASN A 82 -7.54 -8.66 -9.86
C ASN A 82 -6.79 -7.85 -8.79
N LEU A 83 -6.70 -8.35 -7.56
CA LEU A 83 -5.92 -7.71 -6.49
C LEU A 83 -4.44 -7.60 -6.84
N SER A 84 -3.86 -8.64 -7.45
CA SER A 84 -2.50 -8.62 -7.98
C SER A 84 -2.30 -7.48 -8.96
N ARG A 85 -3.22 -7.30 -9.92
CA ARG A 85 -3.13 -6.22 -10.92
C ARG A 85 -3.21 -4.84 -10.29
N VAL A 86 -4.11 -4.63 -9.32
CA VAL A 86 -4.23 -3.37 -8.58
C VAL A 86 -2.93 -3.03 -7.86
N LEU A 87 -2.32 -3.98 -7.15
CA LEU A 87 -1.06 -3.75 -6.45
C LEU A 87 0.11 -3.49 -7.39
N ARG A 88 0.13 -4.13 -8.56
CA ARG A 88 1.11 -3.83 -9.60
C ARG A 88 0.95 -2.40 -10.11
N GLN A 89 -0.29 -1.96 -10.33
CA GLN A 89 -0.61 -0.59 -10.73
C GLN A 89 -0.18 0.42 -9.66
N HIS A 90 -0.43 0.14 -8.37
CA HIS A 90 0.05 0.98 -7.27
C HIS A 90 1.57 1.18 -7.33
N ALA A 91 2.34 0.10 -7.56
CA ALA A 91 3.79 0.19 -7.67
C ALA A 91 4.22 1.07 -8.87
N GLU A 92 3.53 0.96 -10.01
CA GLU A 92 3.81 1.75 -11.21
C GLU A 92 3.46 3.23 -11.04
N ASP A 93 2.30 3.53 -10.44
CA ASP A 93 1.82 4.88 -10.17
C ASP A 93 2.66 5.56 -9.08
N LEU A 94 3.02 4.85 -8.01
CA LEU A 94 3.94 5.36 -7.00
C LEU A 94 5.30 5.73 -7.61
N ASN A 95 5.80 4.89 -8.52
CA ASN A 95 7.11 5.09 -9.14
C ASN A 95 7.12 6.25 -10.13
N SER A 96 6.08 6.38 -10.95
CA SER A 96 5.97 7.42 -11.98
C SER A 96 5.41 8.75 -11.45
N GLY A 97 4.62 8.72 -10.38
CA GLY A 97 4.03 9.89 -9.72
C GLY A 97 4.88 10.43 -8.56
N PRO A 98 4.52 10.17 -7.28
CA PRO A 98 5.12 10.82 -6.13
C PRO A 98 6.63 10.59 -6.00
N LEU A 99 7.15 9.41 -6.35
CA LEU A 99 8.59 9.13 -6.30
C LEU A 99 9.39 9.98 -7.32
N SER A 100 8.83 10.17 -8.52
CA SER A 100 9.47 10.98 -9.57
C SER A 100 9.46 12.46 -9.20
N LYS A 101 8.32 12.96 -8.69
CA LYS A 101 8.14 14.33 -8.18
C LYS A 101 9.11 14.61 -7.02
N LEU A 102 9.25 13.68 -6.08
CA LEU A 102 10.21 13.79 -4.98
C LEU A 102 11.67 13.85 -5.48
N SER A 103 11.99 13.08 -6.53
CA SER A 103 13.32 13.11 -7.16
C SER A 103 13.61 14.43 -7.87
N VAL A 104 12.59 15.08 -8.46
CA VAL A 104 12.68 16.46 -8.97
C VAL A 104 12.91 17.44 -7.82
N LEU A 105 12.10 17.38 -6.76
CA LEU A 105 12.21 18.27 -5.60
C LEU A 105 13.60 18.22 -4.95
N ILE A 106 14.20 17.03 -4.84
CA ILE A 106 15.58 16.87 -4.34
C ILE A 106 16.58 17.61 -5.23
N ARG A 107 16.46 17.51 -6.56
CA ARG A 107 17.35 18.21 -7.51
C ARG A 107 17.18 19.73 -7.41
N GLU A 108 15.95 20.21 -7.33
CA GLU A 108 15.66 21.64 -7.16
C GLU A 108 16.23 22.18 -5.84
N ARG A 109 16.10 21.45 -4.73
CA ARG A 109 16.73 21.84 -3.45
C ARG A 109 18.25 21.84 -3.51
N GLN A 110 18.86 20.89 -4.21
CA GLN A 110 20.32 20.88 -4.43
C GLN A 110 20.77 22.11 -5.24
N HIS A 111 19.99 22.50 -6.25
CA HIS A 111 20.27 23.69 -7.03
C HIS A 111 20.07 24.97 -6.20
N LEU A 112 18.94 25.10 -5.51
CA LEU A 112 18.63 26.23 -4.63
C LEU A 112 19.74 26.47 -3.59
N ARG A 113 20.25 25.39 -2.96
CA ARG A 113 21.34 25.48 -2.00
C ARG A 113 22.61 26.09 -2.61
N LYS A 114 22.98 25.69 -3.84
CA LYS A 114 24.14 26.24 -4.54
C LYS A 114 23.93 27.72 -4.87
N THR A 115 22.80 28.04 -5.51
CA THR A 115 22.47 29.42 -5.90
C THR A 115 22.41 30.37 -4.71
N TYR A 116 21.78 29.96 -3.60
CA TYR A 116 21.75 30.74 -2.36
C TYR A 116 23.16 31.00 -1.83
N ASN A 117 24.02 29.98 -1.77
CA ASN A 117 25.38 30.15 -1.28
C ASN A 117 26.19 31.10 -2.17
N GLU A 118 26.07 30.97 -3.48
CA GLU A 118 26.74 31.86 -4.45
C GLU A 118 26.28 33.31 -4.29
N GLN A 119 24.97 33.55 -4.23
CA GLN A 119 24.40 34.88 -4.02
C GLN A 119 24.83 35.49 -2.68
N TRP A 120 24.82 34.70 -1.61
CA TRP A 120 25.28 35.17 -0.31
C TRP A 120 26.77 35.56 -0.34
N GLN A 121 27.63 34.73 -0.94
CA GLN A 121 29.06 35.01 -1.08
C GLN A 121 29.30 36.26 -1.92
N GLN A 122 28.56 36.44 -3.01
CA GLN A 122 28.64 37.64 -3.85
C GLN A 122 28.32 38.90 -3.04
N LEU A 123 27.22 38.91 -2.28
CA LEU A 123 26.86 40.05 -1.44
C LEU A 123 27.94 40.38 -0.39
N GLN A 124 28.55 39.36 0.22
CA GLN A 124 29.64 39.60 1.19
C GLN A 124 30.92 40.13 0.53
N GLN A 125 31.26 39.65 -0.66
CA GLN A 125 32.42 40.12 -1.42
C GLN A 125 32.24 41.58 -1.86
N GLU A 126 31.06 41.95 -2.35
CA GLU A 126 30.72 43.32 -2.72
C GLU A 126 30.78 44.26 -1.50
N LEU A 127 30.21 43.84 -0.37
CA LEU A 127 30.31 44.60 0.88
C LEU A 127 31.77 44.78 1.32
N THR A 128 32.56 43.70 1.33
CA THR A 128 33.97 43.75 1.75
C THR A 128 34.80 44.66 0.85
N LYS A 129 34.57 44.60 -0.47
CA LYS A 129 35.24 45.44 -1.45
C LYS A 129 34.94 46.93 -1.21
N THR A 130 33.66 47.29 -1.17
CA THR A 130 33.24 48.70 -1.09
C THR A 130 33.44 49.30 0.29
N HIS A 131 33.13 48.56 1.36
CA HIS A 131 33.19 49.09 2.73
C HIS A 131 34.59 49.03 3.35
N SER A 132 35.40 48.04 2.99
CA SER A 132 36.72 47.83 3.59
C SER A 132 37.86 48.12 2.63
N GLN A 133 37.98 47.38 1.52
CA GLN A 133 39.17 47.43 0.67
C GLN A 133 39.36 48.79 -0.01
N ASP A 134 38.29 49.33 -0.63
CA ASP A 134 38.37 50.61 -1.34
C ASP A 134 38.55 51.78 -0.38
N ILE A 135 37.94 51.71 0.80
CA ILE A 135 38.11 52.72 1.86
C ILE A 135 39.54 52.71 2.41
N GLU A 136 40.14 51.56 2.69
CA GLU A 136 41.52 51.49 3.17
C GLU A 136 42.54 51.95 2.12
N LYS A 137 42.29 51.66 0.83
CA LYS A 137 43.08 52.22 -0.28
C LYS A 137 43.02 53.74 -0.30
N LEU A 138 41.81 54.31 -0.22
CA LEU A 138 41.64 55.77 -0.19
C LEU A 138 42.31 56.40 1.03
N LYS A 139 42.15 55.82 2.22
CA LYS A 139 42.82 56.29 3.46
C LYS A 139 44.33 56.27 3.33
N THR A 140 44.90 55.19 2.81
CA THR A 140 46.35 55.04 2.67
C THR A 140 46.92 56.09 1.70
N GLN A 141 46.28 56.28 0.56
CA GLN A 141 46.65 57.33 -0.40
C GLN A 141 46.50 58.73 0.20
N TYR A 142 45.44 58.97 0.99
CA TYR A 142 45.23 60.24 1.68
C TYR A 142 46.40 60.53 2.63
N ARG A 143 46.77 59.58 3.50
CA ARG A 143 47.87 59.75 4.47
C ARG A 143 49.18 60.13 3.76
N THR A 144 49.49 59.49 2.64
CA THR A 144 50.67 59.83 1.83
C THR A 144 50.60 61.26 1.31
N LEU A 145 49.48 61.70 0.73
CA LEU A 145 49.32 63.06 0.21
C LEU A 145 49.37 64.13 1.32
N VAL A 146 48.88 63.83 2.52
CA VAL A 146 49.05 64.72 3.69
C VAL A 146 50.52 64.86 4.06
N ARG A 147 51.27 63.76 4.10
CA ARG A 147 52.71 63.79 4.39
C ARG A 147 53.47 64.58 3.32
N ASP A 148 53.16 64.37 2.04
CA ASP A 148 53.80 65.08 0.93
C ASP A 148 53.48 66.58 0.95
N SER A 149 52.22 66.94 1.21
CA SER A 149 51.80 68.33 1.30
C SER A 149 52.40 69.05 2.52
N THR A 150 52.53 68.37 3.65
CA THR A 150 53.18 68.94 4.84
C THR A 150 54.68 69.13 4.64
N GLN A 151 55.34 68.18 3.96
CA GLN A 151 56.75 68.33 3.60
C GLN A 151 56.96 69.47 2.58
N ALA A 152 56.10 69.59 1.57
CA ALA A 152 56.17 70.68 0.60
C ALA A 152 55.93 72.05 1.24
N ARG A 153 55.02 72.14 2.21
CA ARG A 153 54.78 73.34 3.02
C ARG A 153 56.03 73.78 3.78
N ARG A 154 56.71 72.85 4.47
CA ARG A 154 57.95 73.14 5.22
C ARG A 154 59.04 73.69 4.30
N LYS A 155 59.29 73.01 3.16
CA LYS A 155 60.29 73.44 2.16
C LYS A 155 60.01 74.82 1.57
N TYR A 156 58.74 75.17 1.38
CA TYR A 156 58.36 76.52 0.93
C TYR A 156 58.63 77.59 2.00
N GLN A 157 58.38 77.28 3.28
CA GLN A 157 58.63 78.20 4.39
C GLN A 157 60.13 78.43 4.64
N GLU A 158 60.97 77.44 4.38
CA GLU A 158 62.42 77.48 4.57
C GLU A 158 63.19 78.13 3.40
N ALA A 159 62.55 78.38 2.25
CA ALA A 159 63.20 78.93 1.07
C ALA A 159 63.45 80.45 1.19
N SER A 160 64.73 80.85 1.21
CA SER A 160 65.16 82.25 1.45
C SER A 160 65.43 83.09 0.19
N LYS A 161 65.64 82.47 -0.98
CA LYS A 161 65.91 83.16 -2.26
C LYS A 161 64.64 83.25 -3.12
N ASP A 162 64.35 84.40 -3.74
CA ASP A 162 63.11 84.62 -4.52
C ASP A 162 62.85 83.56 -5.59
N LYS A 163 63.85 83.24 -6.42
CA LYS A 163 63.69 82.24 -7.49
C LYS A 163 63.47 80.81 -6.98
N ASP A 164 64.06 80.46 -5.85
CA ASP A 164 63.90 79.13 -5.24
C ASP A 164 62.57 79.04 -4.46
N ARG A 165 62.14 80.17 -3.88
CA ARG A 165 60.87 80.33 -3.18
C ARG A 165 59.68 80.20 -4.13
N ASP A 166 59.74 80.79 -5.32
CA ASP A 166 58.68 80.64 -6.34
C ASP A 166 58.52 79.19 -6.80
N LYS A 167 59.62 78.49 -7.06
CA LYS A 167 59.59 77.05 -7.40
C LYS A 167 59.02 76.21 -6.26
N ALA A 168 59.38 76.52 -5.01
CA ALA A 168 58.86 75.83 -3.83
C ALA A 168 57.36 76.09 -3.63
N LYS A 169 56.91 77.32 -3.89
CA LYS A 169 55.49 77.72 -3.88
C LYS A 169 54.68 76.91 -4.89
N ASP A 170 55.13 76.83 -6.14
CA ASP A 170 54.43 76.06 -7.17
C ASP A 170 54.33 74.57 -6.83
N LYS A 171 55.40 73.99 -6.25
CA LYS A 171 55.39 72.60 -5.78
C LYS A 171 54.40 72.40 -4.64
N TYR A 172 54.34 73.35 -3.70
CA TYR A 172 53.38 73.31 -2.61
C TYR A 172 51.94 73.42 -3.11
N VAL A 173 51.63 74.40 -3.97
CA VAL A 173 50.29 74.57 -4.58
C VAL A 173 49.86 73.30 -5.32
N ARG A 174 50.75 72.69 -6.12
CA ARG A 174 50.46 71.41 -6.79
C ARG A 174 50.19 70.26 -5.80
N SER A 175 50.92 70.19 -4.69
CA SER A 175 50.67 69.19 -3.65
C SER A 175 49.32 69.38 -2.94
N LEU A 176 48.94 70.63 -2.66
CA LEU A 176 47.62 70.97 -2.09
C LEU A 176 46.48 70.61 -3.04
N TRP A 177 46.61 70.92 -4.32
CA TRP A 177 45.59 70.55 -5.32
C TRP A 177 45.32 69.05 -5.32
N LYS A 178 46.39 68.23 -5.32
CA LYS A 178 46.26 66.76 -5.22
C LYS A 178 45.60 66.33 -3.91
N LEU A 179 46.00 66.93 -2.78
CA LEU A 179 45.43 66.63 -1.47
C LEU A 179 43.93 66.96 -1.41
N PHE A 180 43.51 68.14 -1.88
CA PHE A 180 42.10 68.55 -1.87
C PHE A 180 41.25 67.68 -2.82
N ALA A 181 41.75 67.38 -4.02
CA ALA A 181 41.06 66.49 -4.94
C ALA A 181 40.87 65.09 -4.32
N HIS A 182 41.90 64.57 -3.65
CA HIS A 182 41.83 63.26 -2.98
C HIS A 182 40.94 63.29 -1.73
N HIS A 183 40.92 64.40 -0.99
CA HIS A 183 40.00 64.59 0.13
C HIS A 183 38.55 64.45 -0.32
N ASN A 184 38.18 65.15 -1.39
CA ASN A 184 36.83 65.06 -1.95
C ASN A 184 36.49 63.62 -2.36
N ARG A 185 37.43 62.92 -3.01
CA ARG A 185 37.26 61.51 -3.40
C ARG A 185 37.08 60.59 -2.19
N TYR A 186 37.84 60.82 -1.11
CA TYR A 186 37.70 60.06 0.13
C TYR A 186 36.35 60.29 0.81
N VAL A 187 35.91 61.56 0.92
CA VAL A 187 34.61 61.91 1.51
C VAL A 187 33.46 61.24 0.74
N LEU A 188 33.50 61.33 -0.60
CA LEU A 188 32.52 60.65 -1.45
C LEU A 188 32.58 59.13 -1.31
N GLY A 189 33.78 58.55 -1.26
CA GLY A 189 33.97 57.11 -1.04
C GLY A 189 33.39 56.63 0.28
N VAL A 190 33.64 57.35 1.38
CA VAL A 190 33.05 57.05 2.70
C VAL A 190 31.54 57.11 2.63
N ARG A 191 30.96 58.12 1.96
CA ARG A 191 29.51 58.22 1.82
C ARG A 191 28.92 57.07 1.01
N ALA A 192 29.58 56.65 -0.06
CA ALA A 192 29.19 55.48 -0.84
C ALA A 192 29.22 54.19 -0.01
N ALA A 193 30.28 53.98 0.78
CA ALA A 193 30.41 52.83 1.68
C ALA A 193 29.33 52.80 2.77
N GLN A 194 29.00 53.96 3.37
CA GLN A 194 27.91 54.07 4.34
C GLN A 194 26.56 53.67 3.73
N LEU A 195 26.27 54.15 2.53
CA LEU A 195 25.04 53.82 1.83
C LEU A 195 24.98 52.33 1.48
N HIS A 196 26.09 51.76 0.99
CA HIS A 196 26.18 50.34 0.68
C HIS A 196 25.98 49.47 1.92
N HIS A 197 26.61 49.81 3.05
CA HIS A 197 26.41 49.11 4.33
C HIS A 197 24.95 49.15 4.77
N HIS A 198 24.33 50.34 4.73
CA HIS A 198 22.91 50.49 5.07
C HIS A 198 22.02 49.65 4.15
N HIS A 199 22.27 49.70 2.83
CA HIS A 199 21.46 48.99 1.85
C HIS A 199 21.59 47.46 1.99
N HIS A 200 22.81 46.98 2.25
CA HIS A 200 23.12 45.57 2.47
C HIS A 200 22.33 45.00 3.65
N HIS A 201 22.41 45.65 4.80
CA HIS A 201 21.81 45.13 6.03
C HIS A 201 20.31 45.38 6.12
N ARG A 202 19.78 46.41 5.46
CA ARG A 202 18.36 46.76 5.55
C ARG A 202 17.51 46.19 4.42
N PHE A 203 18.11 45.87 3.27
CA PHE A 203 17.35 45.45 2.08
C PHE A 203 17.95 44.20 1.40
N MET A 204 19.24 44.19 1.06
CA MET A 204 19.78 43.11 0.20
C MET A 204 19.82 41.75 0.90
N LEU A 205 20.46 41.68 2.08
CA LEU A 205 20.55 40.42 2.83
C LEU A 205 19.17 39.97 3.37
N PRO A 206 18.34 40.85 3.98
CA PRO A 206 16.98 40.48 4.33
C PRO A 206 16.15 40.01 3.15
N GLY A 207 16.25 40.66 1.99
CA GLY A 207 15.53 40.28 0.77
C GLY A 207 15.93 38.90 0.25
N LEU A 208 17.23 38.58 0.24
CA LEU A 208 17.72 37.25 -0.10
C LEU A 208 17.18 36.17 0.86
N LEU A 209 17.16 36.47 2.16
CA LEU A 209 16.68 35.53 3.17
C LEU A 209 15.15 35.36 3.13
N GLN A 210 14.41 36.41 2.80
CA GLN A 210 12.97 36.34 2.62
C GLN A 210 12.62 35.45 1.42
N SER A 211 13.22 35.70 0.25
CA SER A 211 12.95 34.86 -0.93
C SER A 211 13.36 33.41 -0.71
N LEU A 212 14.43 33.17 0.05
CA LEU A 212 14.81 31.83 0.45
C LEU A 212 13.74 31.17 1.33
N GLN A 213 13.21 31.89 2.33
CA GLN A 213 12.15 31.38 3.19
C GLN A 213 10.89 31.05 2.37
N ASP A 214 10.44 31.96 1.51
CA ASP A 214 9.27 31.77 0.65
C ASP A 214 9.42 30.49 -0.20
N LEU A 215 10.61 30.26 -0.77
CA LEU A 215 10.91 29.04 -1.53
C LEU A 215 10.91 27.77 -0.66
N HIS A 216 11.39 27.83 0.60
CA HIS A 216 11.35 26.66 1.49
C HIS A 216 9.91 26.31 1.89
N GLU A 217 9.08 27.32 2.14
CA GLU A 217 7.66 27.15 2.47
C GLU A 217 6.88 26.55 1.28
N GLU A 218 7.12 27.06 0.06
CA GLU A 218 6.53 26.50 -1.16
C GLU A 218 6.95 25.04 -1.37
N MET A 219 8.23 24.74 -1.24
CA MET A 219 8.75 23.38 -1.35
C MET A 219 8.24 22.45 -0.25
N ALA A 220 7.84 22.97 0.91
CA ALA A 220 7.16 22.19 1.94
C ALA A 220 5.71 21.88 1.56
N GLY A 221 5.02 22.81 0.89
CA GLY A 221 3.72 22.58 0.25
C GLY A 221 3.79 21.46 -0.80
N ILE A 222 4.77 21.52 -1.71
CA ILE A 222 4.99 20.47 -2.71
C ILE A 222 5.24 19.11 -2.05
N LEU A 223 6.05 19.06 -0.99
CA LEU A 223 6.29 17.82 -0.26
C LEU A 223 5.01 17.26 0.38
N LYS A 224 4.16 18.13 0.94
CA LYS A 224 2.87 17.73 1.49
C LYS A 224 2.01 17.07 0.42
N ASP A 225 1.90 17.67 -0.77
CA ASP A 225 1.09 17.12 -1.86
C ASP A 225 1.63 15.77 -2.34
N ILE A 226 2.96 15.62 -2.44
CA ILE A 226 3.62 14.34 -2.76
C ILE A 226 3.27 13.26 -1.72
N LEU A 227 3.27 13.61 -0.43
CA LEU A 227 2.93 12.67 0.64
C LEU A 227 1.44 12.29 0.63
N GLN A 228 0.55 13.23 0.30
CA GLN A 228 -0.87 12.93 0.16
C GLN A 228 -1.13 11.99 -1.02
N GLU A 229 -0.56 12.29 -2.19
CA GLU A 229 -0.63 11.41 -3.36
C GLU A 229 -0.05 10.01 -3.07
N TYR A 230 1.06 9.92 -2.33
CA TYR A 230 1.62 8.65 -1.88
C TYR A 230 0.60 7.84 -1.04
N LEU A 231 -0.09 8.49 -0.10
CA LEU A 231 -1.07 7.83 0.77
C LEU A 231 -2.31 7.39 0.00
N GLU A 232 -2.77 8.21 -0.95
CA GLU A 232 -3.89 7.90 -1.83
C GLU A 232 -3.60 6.64 -2.66
N ILE A 233 -2.47 6.62 -3.38
CA ILE A 233 -2.12 5.49 -4.27
C ILE A 233 -1.82 4.21 -3.46
N SER A 234 -1.14 4.33 -2.32
CA SER A 234 -0.64 3.15 -1.60
C SER A 234 -1.63 2.58 -0.57
N SER A 235 -2.85 3.12 -0.50
CA SER A 235 -3.88 2.69 0.45
C SER A 235 -4.42 1.30 0.10
N LEU A 236 -4.41 0.38 1.07
CA LEU A 236 -5.02 -0.94 0.94
C LEU A 236 -6.49 -0.97 1.37
N VAL A 237 -7.04 0.18 1.77
CA VAL A 237 -8.44 0.33 2.24
C VAL A 237 -9.25 1.24 1.33
N GLN A 238 -8.73 1.56 0.15
CA GLN A 238 -9.45 2.29 -0.89
C GLN A 238 -10.58 1.45 -1.50
N ASP A 239 -11.51 2.11 -2.17
CA ASP A 239 -12.74 1.51 -2.68
C ASP A 239 -12.49 0.33 -3.61
N ASP A 240 -11.47 0.38 -4.47
CA ASP A 240 -11.14 -0.70 -5.41
C ASP A 240 -10.72 -1.98 -4.68
N VAL A 241 -9.83 -1.86 -3.69
CA VAL A 241 -9.38 -3.01 -2.89
C VAL A 241 -10.50 -3.53 -2.00
N ALA A 242 -11.30 -2.63 -1.41
CA ALA A 242 -12.46 -3.00 -0.62
C ALA A 242 -13.52 -3.71 -1.47
N SER A 243 -13.73 -3.30 -2.73
CA SER A 243 -14.65 -3.94 -3.66
C SER A 243 -14.23 -5.36 -3.99
N ILE A 244 -12.94 -5.59 -4.23
CA ILE A 244 -12.40 -6.94 -4.46
C ILE A 244 -12.67 -7.84 -3.25
N HIS A 245 -12.40 -7.36 -2.03
CA HIS A 245 -12.65 -8.14 -0.81
C HIS A 245 -14.15 -8.41 -0.57
N ARG A 246 -15.03 -7.49 -0.99
CA ARG A 246 -16.49 -7.72 -0.95
C ARG A 246 -16.92 -8.82 -1.91
N GLU A 247 -16.39 -8.85 -3.14
CA GLU A 247 -16.68 -9.92 -4.10
C GLU A 247 -16.15 -11.29 -3.64
N LEU A 248 -14.95 -11.33 -3.07
CA LEU A 248 -14.39 -12.54 -2.44
C LEU A 248 -15.32 -13.10 -1.35
N ALA A 249 -15.77 -12.23 -0.44
CA ALA A 249 -16.68 -12.62 0.63
C ALA A 249 -18.05 -13.06 0.09
N ALA A 250 -18.57 -12.37 -0.93
CA ALA A 250 -19.84 -12.71 -1.57
C ALA A 250 -19.76 -14.07 -2.29
N ALA A 251 -18.64 -14.38 -2.95
CA ALA A 251 -18.42 -15.68 -3.59
C ALA A 251 -18.48 -16.82 -2.58
N ALA A 252 -17.79 -16.70 -1.44
CA ALA A 252 -17.86 -17.69 -0.38
C ALA A 252 -19.28 -17.82 0.21
N ALA A 253 -20.00 -16.71 0.39
CA ALA A 253 -21.34 -16.70 0.97
C ALA A 253 -22.43 -17.29 0.06
N ARG A 254 -22.19 -17.41 -1.26
CA ARG A 254 -23.13 -18.02 -2.21
C ARG A 254 -23.20 -19.55 -2.13
N ILE A 255 -22.22 -20.20 -1.49
CA ILE A 255 -22.16 -21.65 -1.41
C ILE A 255 -23.34 -22.18 -0.58
N GLN A 256 -24.19 -22.98 -1.21
CA GLN A 256 -25.32 -23.66 -0.58
C GLN A 256 -25.07 -25.18 -0.60
N PRO A 257 -24.71 -25.80 0.54
CA PRO A 257 -24.29 -27.21 0.59
C PRO A 257 -25.32 -28.19 0.00
N GLU A 258 -26.62 -27.91 0.17
CA GLU A 258 -27.72 -28.75 -0.31
C GLU A 258 -27.82 -28.84 -1.84
N PHE A 259 -27.24 -27.89 -2.58
CA PHE A 259 -27.30 -27.84 -4.05
C PHE A 259 -26.01 -28.31 -4.73
N GLU A 260 -24.96 -28.66 -3.98
CA GLU A 260 -23.64 -28.96 -4.52
C GLU A 260 -23.66 -30.07 -5.59
N TYR A 261 -24.44 -31.12 -5.35
CA TYR A 261 -24.51 -32.28 -6.24
C TYR A 261 -25.70 -32.24 -7.20
N LEU A 262 -26.51 -31.18 -7.20
CA LEU A 262 -27.71 -31.13 -8.04
C LEU A 262 -27.35 -31.17 -9.54
N GLY A 263 -26.34 -30.40 -9.96
CA GLY A 263 -25.81 -30.43 -11.33
C GLY A 263 -25.24 -31.79 -11.71
N PHE A 264 -24.49 -32.41 -10.79
CA PHE A 264 -23.91 -33.75 -10.97
C PHE A 264 -24.99 -34.83 -11.13
N LEU A 265 -25.98 -34.87 -10.24
CA LEU A 265 -27.10 -35.81 -10.28
C LEU A 265 -27.96 -35.61 -11.54
N ARG A 266 -28.11 -34.38 -12.02
CA ARG A 266 -28.82 -34.11 -13.28
C ARG A 266 -28.09 -34.69 -14.49
N GLN A 267 -26.76 -34.68 -14.48
CA GLN A 267 -25.95 -35.17 -15.60
C GLN A 267 -25.72 -36.69 -15.56
N TYR A 268 -25.55 -37.26 -14.37
CA TYR A 268 -25.14 -38.66 -14.18
C TYR A 268 -26.18 -39.53 -13.47
N GLY A 269 -27.30 -38.96 -13.05
CA GLY A 269 -28.39 -39.69 -12.42
C GLY A 269 -28.96 -40.75 -13.35
N SER A 270 -29.01 -41.99 -12.88
CA SER A 270 -29.67 -43.10 -13.54
C SER A 270 -30.80 -43.62 -12.67
N THR A 271 -31.76 -44.30 -13.30
CA THR A 271 -32.72 -45.11 -12.56
C THR A 271 -31.98 -46.22 -11.82
N PRO A 272 -32.35 -46.55 -10.57
CA PRO A 272 -31.75 -47.67 -9.87
C PRO A 272 -31.82 -48.94 -10.72
N ASP A 273 -30.66 -49.56 -10.95
CA ASP A 273 -30.59 -50.87 -11.59
C ASP A 273 -30.91 -51.91 -10.53
N VAL A 274 -32.20 -52.26 -10.44
CA VAL A 274 -32.69 -53.31 -9.56
C VAL A 274 -32.82 -54.56 -10.42
N PRO A 275 -31.93 -55.56 -10.25
CA PRO A 275 -32.06 -56.82 -10.96
C PRO A 275 -33.43 -57.44 -10.70
N PRO A 276 -33.99 -58.17 -11.67
CA PRO A 276 -35.25 -58.88 -11.45
C PRO A 276 -35.12 -59.74 -10.20
N CYS A 277 -36.12 -59.64 -9.32
CA CYS A 277 -36.16 -60.47 -8.13
C CYS A 277 -36.17 -61.93 -8.54
N VAL A 278 -35.36 -62.75 -7.89
CA VAL A 278 -35.33 -64.19 -8.17
C VAL A 278 -36.72 -64.76 -7.86
N THR A 279 -37.36 -65.31 -8.88
CA THR A 279 -38.61 -66.03 -8.75
C THR A 279 -38.34 -67.54 -8.72
N PHE A 280 -39.29 -68.31 -8.19
CA PHE A 280 -39.25 -69.76 -8.31
C PHE A 280 -39.26 -70.15 -9.80
N ASP A 281 -38.38 -71.06 -10.20
CA ASP A 281 -38.27 -71.52 -11.60
C ASP A 281 -39.28 -72.65 -11.85
N GLU A 282 -40.41 -72.30 -12.48
CA GLU A 282 -41.51 -73.22 -12.78
C GLU A 282 -41.09 -74.35 -13.73
N SER A 283 -40.04 -74.17 -14.54
CA SER A 283 -39.55 -75.21 -15.46
C SER A 283 -39.02 -76.45 -14.74
N LEU A 284 -38.62 -76.31 -13.47
CA LEU A 284 -38.18 -77.42 -12.63
C LEU A 284 -39.32 -78.40 -12.28
N LEU A 285 -40.58 -78.01 -12.50
CA LEU A 285 -41.76 -78.81 -12.19
C LEU A 285 -42.35 -79.50 -13.44
N GLU A 286 -41.80 -79.29 -14.64
CA GLU A 286 -42.37 -79.78 -15.90
C GLU A 286 -42.34 -81.32 -16.06
N ASP A 287 -41.38 -82.01 -15.44
CA ASP A 287 -41.18 -83.47 -15.54
C ASP A 287 -41.39 -84.23 -14.20
N GLY A 288 -42.02 -83.59 -13.20
CA GLY A 288 -42.12 -84.10 -11.81
C GLY A 288 -43.53 -84.45 -11.30
N GLU A 289 -43.62 -84.80 -10.00
CA GLU A 289 -44.89 -84.96 -9.27
C GLU A 289 -45.67 -83.62 -9.20
N GLN A 290 -46.99 -83.65 -8.92
CA GLN A 290 -47.87 -82.46 -8.80
C GLN A 290 -47.47 -81.57 -7.61
N LEU A 291 -46.43 -80.73 -7.80
CA LEU A 291 -45.94 -79.75 -6.83
C LEU A 291 -46.33 -78.34 -7.28
N GLU A 292 -46.69 -77.49 -6.33
CA GLU A 292 -47.06 -76.09 -6.59
C GLU A 292 -45.80 -75.18 -6.59
N PRO A 293 -45.63 -74.29 -7.58
CA PRO A 293 -44.48 -73.37 -7.64
C PRO A 293 -44.35 -72.47 -6.42
N GLY A 294 -43.16 -72.42 -5.82
CA GLY A 294 -42.86 -71.52 -4.70
C GLY A 294 -43.51 -71.91 -3.36
N GLU A 295 -44.20 -73.04 -3.28
CA GLU A 295 -44.80 -73.55 -2.04
C GLU A 295 -43.94 -74.62 -1.37
N LEU A 296 -43.99 -74.69 -0.03
CA LEU A 296 -43.31 -75.73 0.73
C LEU A 296 -44.15 -77.01 0.72
N GLN A 297 -43.53 -78.13 0.33
CA GLN A 297 -44.20 -79.42 0.44
C GLN A 297 -44.13 -79.92 1.88
N LEU A 298 -45.27 -79.87 2.58
CA LEU A 298 -45.41 -80.31 3.98
C LEU A 298 -46.20 -81.61 4.05
N ASN A 299 -45.50 -82.72 4.26
CA ASN A 299 -46.11 -84.04 4.45
C ASN A 299 -45.33 -84.84 5.51
N GLU A 300 -45.73 -86.08 5.76
CA GLU A 300 -45.10 -86.95 6.76
C GLU A 300 -43.61 -87.20 6.51
N LEU A 301 -43.11 -87.00 5.28
CA LEU A 301 -41.70 -87.19 4.90
C LEU A 301 -40.85 -85.92 5.06
N THR A 302 -41.45 -84.73 5.02
CA THR A 302 -40.73 -83.43 5.02
C THR A 302 -40.92 -82.60 6.29
N LEU A 303 -41.86 -82.97 7.18
CA LEU A 303 -42.21 -82.18 8.36
C LEU A 303 -41.02 -81.92 9.31
N GLU A 304 -40.26 -82.96 9.67
CA GLU A 304 -39.12 -82.82 10.59
C GLU A 304 -37.98 -82.00 9.98
N SER A 305 -37.71 -82.16 8.67
CA SER A 305 -36.63 -81.44 7.98
C SER A 305 -36.98 -79.96 7.77
N VAL A 306 -38.23 -79.63 7.46
CA VAL A 306 -38.71 -78.24 7.38
C VAL A 306 -38.70 -77.58 8.76
N GLN A 307 -39.15 -78.27 9.82
CA GLN A 307 -39.07 -77.75 11.20
C GLN A 307 -37.63 -77.44 11.62
N HIS A 308 -36.69 -78.35 11.35
CA HIS A 308 -35.28 -78.14 11.62
C HIS A 308 -34.72 -76.95 10.83
N THR A 309 -35.07 -76.82 9.55
CA THR A 309 -34.62 -75.70 8.68
C THR A 309 -35.20 -74.35 9.14
N CYS A 310 -36.47 -74.30 9.54
CA CYS A 310 -37.09 -73.09 10.09
C CYS A 310 -36.42 -72.63 11.39
N VAL A 311 -36.11 -73.56 12.31
CA VAL A 311 -35.37 -73.22 13.54
C VAL A 311 -33.99 -72.65 13.19
N LEU A 312 -33.26 -73.27 12.25
CA LEU A 312 -31.97 -72.74 11.80
C LEU A 312 -32.06 -71.33 11.18
N LEU A 313 -33.07 -71.08 10.34
CA LEU A 313 -33.29 -69.77 9.70
C LEU A 313 -33.71 -68.69 10.70
N CYS A 314 -34.53 -69.02 11.71
CA CYS A 314 -34.87 -68.11 12.81
C CYS A 314 -33.63 -67.71 13.63
N HIS A 315 -32.74 -68.66 13.90
CA HIS A 315 -31.47 -68.36 14.57
C HIS A 315 -30.53 -67.51 13.69
N ALA A 316 -30.50 -67.75 12.37
CA ALA A 316 -29.64 -67.01 11.44
C ALA A 316 -30.10 -65.54 11.23
N THR A 317 -31.41 -65.29 11.10
CA THR A 317 -31.96 -63.95 10.88
C THR A 317 -31.80 -63.04 12.11
N HIS A 318 -31.89 -63.59 13.33
CA HIS A 318 -31.59 -62.85 14.57
C HIS A 318 -30.13 -62.37 14.65
N VAL A 319 -29.18 -63.10 14.04
CA VAL A 319 -27.76 -62.72 13.99
C VAL A 319 -27.50 -61.62 12.95
N TRP A 320 -28.19 -61.66 11.79
CA TRP A 320 -28.03 -60.65 10.74
C TRP A 320 -28.60 -59.27 11.11
N VAL A 321 -29.73 -59.22 11.83
CA VAL A 321 -30.32 -57.94 12.29
C VAL A 321 -29.45 -57.26 13.35
N TRP A 322 -28.73 -58.02 14.18
CA TRP A 322 -27.83 -57.47 15.20
C TRP A 322 -26.46 -57.03 14.64
N ALA A 323 -26.00 -57.61 13.53
CA ALA A 323 -24.69 -57.29 12.95
C ALA A 323 -24.70 -56.10 11.98
N GLY A 324 -25.87 -55.57 11.60
CA GLY A 324 -26.04 -54.63 10.49
C GLY A 324 -26.65 -53.27 10.85
N SER A 325 -26.27 -52.61 11.94
CA SER A 325 -26.66 -51.21 12.17
C SER A 325 -25.58 -50.41 12.90
N PRO A 326 -25.08 -49.35 12.27
CA PRO A 326 -25.41 -48.03 12.79
C PRO A 326 -25.74 -47.04 11.65
N TRP A 327 -27.01 -46.64 11.54
CA TRP A 327 -27.37 -45.40 10.84
C TRP A 327 -28.35 -44.57 11.68
N PRO A 328 -28.13 -43.24 11.78
CA PRO A 328 -28.88 -42.37 12.65
C PRO A 328 -30.17 -41.89 11.96
N GLY A 329 -31.29 -41.99 12.67
CA GLY A 329 -32.53 -41.33 12.29
C GLY A 329 -33.70 -42.26 12.02
N GLY A 330 -34.47 -42.51 13.07
CA GLY A 330 -35.94 -42.46 13.02
C GLY A 330 -36.70 -43.51 12.19
N GLN A 331 -37.35 -44.42 12.93
CA GLN A 331 -38.54 -45.21 12.56
C GLN A 331 -38.32 -46.41 11.61
N ALA A 332 -37.86 -47.52 12.19
CA ALA A 332 -38.13 -48.85 11.65
C ALA A 332 -39.53 -49.32 12.11
N ARG A 333 -40.47 -49.43 11.16
CA ARG A 333 -41.71 -50.19 11.33
C ARG A 333 -41.37 -51.69 11.29
N LEU A 334 -41.50 -52.36 12.43
CA LEU A 334 -41.51 -53.83 12.51
C LEU A 334 -42.88 -54.34 12.02
N ALA A 335 -42.93 -54.83 10.78
CA ALA A 335 -44.00 -55.71 10.32
C ALA A 335 -43.36 -57.07 10.00
N LEU A 336 -43.92 -58.13 10.59
CA LEU A 336 -43.64 -59.58 10.47
C LEU A 336 -43.17 -60.24 11.78
N LEU A 337 -44.06 -60.20 12.77
CA LEU A 337 -44.19 -61.27 13.77
C LEU A 337 -45.66 -61.64 13.82
N GLY A 338 -46.03 -62.58 12.95
CA GLY A 338 -47.42 -63.02 12.78
C GLY A 338 -47.52 -64.50 12.42
N CYS A 339 -46.67 -65.35 13.00
CA CYS A 339 -46.79 -66.80 12.90
C CYS A 339 -46.39 -67.45 14.22
N MET A 340 -47.17 -67.21 15.27
CA MET A 340 -47.37 -68.12 16.39
C MET A 340 -48.45 -67.49 17.28
N TRP A 341 -49.43 -68.29 17.70
CA TRP A 341 -50.63 -67.97 18.49
C TRP A 341 -51.89 -67.60 17.70
N TRP A 342 -52.57 -68.63 17.18
CA TRP A 342 -54.03 -68.62 17.05
C TRP A 342 -54.61 -69.86 17.74
N GLY A 343 -55.36 -69.65 18.81
CA GLY A 343 -56.26 -70.58 19.47
C GLY A 343 -57.53 -69.81 19.89
N PRO A 344 -58.74 -70.37 19.75
CA PRO A 344 -59.95 -69.60 19.48
C PRO A 344 -60.68 -69.20 20.76
N SER A 345 -61.10 -67.93 20.88
CA SER A 345 -62.26 -67.50 21.68
C SER A 345 -62.57 -66.03 21.40
N PHE A 346 -63.48 -65.77 20.46
CA PHE A 346 -64.08 -64.45 20.25
C PHE A 346 -65.38 -64.35 21.05
N HIS A 347 -65.44 -63.41 21.99
CA HIS A 347 -66.67 -62.79 22.47
C HIS A 347 -66.44 -61.28 22.46
N SER A 348 -67.21 -60.57 21.63
CA SER A 348 -67.39 -59.11 21.69
C SER A 348 -68.69 -58.84 22.46
N PRO A 349 -68.83 -57.69 23.16
CA PRO A 349 -69.34 -56.52 22.43
C PRO A 349 -68.79 -55.15 22.90
N ALA A 350 -68.74 -54.25 21.92
CA ALA A 350 -69.17 -52.83 21.90
C ALA A 350 -68.99 -51.90 23.11
N LEU A 351 -68.39 -50.73 22.82
CA LEU A 351 -68.75 -49.34 23.19
C LEU A 351 -67.46 -48.51 22.93
N GLY A 352 -67.34 -47.64 21.92
CA GLY A 352 -68.17 -46.46 21.68
C GLY A 352 -67.61 -45.29 22.49
N VAL A 353 -66.91 -44.34 21.86
CA VAL A 353 -67.06 -42.87 21.99
C VAL A 353 -65.89 -42.14 21.31
N GLN A 354 -66.25 -40.98 20.80
CA GLN A 354 -65.72 -40.10 19.78
C GLN A 354 -65.34 -38.75 20.43
N ALA A 355 -64.39 -38.01 19.84
CA ALA A 355 -64.15 -36.53 19.92
C ALA A 355 -62.62 -36.28 19.84
N ASP A 356 -62.04 -35.58 18.88
CA ASP A 356 -62.24 -34.24 18.28
C ASP A 356 -61.17 -33.24 18.75
N PHE A 357 -60.60 -32.57 17.74
CA PHE A 357 -60.05 -31.21 17.71
C PHE A 357 -58.86 -30.79 18.61
N CYS A 358 -57.81 -30.29 17.96
CA CYS A 358 -57.41 -28.88 18.14
C CYS A 358 -56.44 -28.40 17.03
N ASP A 359 -56.90 -27.39 16.29
CA ASP A 359 -56.09 -26.44 15.50
C ASP A 359 -55.29 -25.50 16.40
N ARG A 360 -54.03 -25.21 16.03
CA ARG A 360 -53.52 -23.86 15.70
C ARG A 360 -52.02 -23.87 15.42
#